data_AF-A0AB38SKV4-F1
#
_entry.id   AF-A0AB38SKV4-F1
#
_cell.length_a   1.000
_cell.length_b   1.000
_cell.length_c   1.000
_cell.angle_alpha   90.00
_cell.angle_beta   90.00
_cell.angle_gamma   90.00
#
_symmetry.space_group_name_H-M   'P 1'
#
loop_
_entity.id
_entity.type
_entity.pdbx_description
1 polymer ?
#
loop_
_entity_poly.entity_id
_entity_poly.type
_entity_poly.pdbx_seq_one_letter_code
_entity_poly.pdbx_strand_id
1 'polypeptide(L)'
;MAKQAAQQTNEFDPEVVQEVLGKIDGFEDALVKRHSSYMSDCRNIREDIRNVYKEAKARGIPSKELRTLVKIRKNETKNKQLYDDLEIDQQQVLSMLATAEGVKDLPLWRAAAMQAASAAMGSTAHH
;
A
#
# COMPACT_ATOMS: atom_id res chain seq x y z
N MET A 1 54.76 9.74 -12.58
CA MET A 1 54.24 9.26 -13.88
C MET A 1 52.95 9.99 -14.16
N ALA A 2 52.89 10.72 -15.27
CA ALA A 2 51.79 11.62 -15.60
C ALA A 2 50.53 10.84 -15.94
N LYS A 3 49.43 11.15 -15.24
CA LYS A 3 48.09 10.67 -15.56
C LYS A 3 47.68 11.33 -16.87
N GLN A 4 47.67 10.56 -17.97
CA GLN A 4 47.20 11.03 -19.26
C GLN A 4 45.77 11.54 -19.10
N ALA A 5 45.59 12.83 -19.43
CA ALA A 5 44.28 13.44 -19.55
C ALA A 5 43.53 12.73 -20.67
N ALA A 6 42.40 12.11 -20.31
CA ALA A 6 41.47 11.56 -21.28
C ALA A 6 41.09 12.67 -22.27
N GLN A 7 41.46 12.46 -23.53
CA GLN A 7 41.04 13.31 -24.63
C GLN A 7 39.51 13.29 -24.66
N GLN A 8 38.89 14.45 -24.43
CA GLN A 8 37.47 14.65 -24.68
C GLN A 8 37.26 14.73 -26.20
N THR A 9 37.25 13.58 -26.87
CA THR A 9 36.63 13.45 -28.19
C THR A 9 35.16 13.10 -27.94
N ASN A 10 34.24 13.93 -28.41
CA ASN A 10 32.78 13.74 -28.27
C ASN A 10 32.25 12.59 -29.16
N GLU A 11 33.01 11.51 -29.30
CA GLU A 11 32.69 10.38 -30.17
C GLU A 11 32.55 9.14 -29.28
N PHE A 12 31.33 8.60 -29.24
CA PHE A 12 31.03 7.36 -28.55
C PHE A 12 31.39 6.18 -29.46
N ASP A 13 31.95 5.13 -28.86
CA ASP A 13 32.20 3.87 -29.56
C ASP A 13 30.86 3.25 -30.00
N PRO A 14 30.61 3.10 -31.32
CA PRO A 14 29.34 2.59 -31.83
C PRO A 14 29.04 1.16 -31.36
N GLU A 15 30.05 0.32 -31.11
CA GLU A 15 29.85 -1.05 -30.63
C GLU A 15 29.32 -1.05 -29.20
N VAL A 16 29.90 -0.20 -28.35
CA VAL A 16 29.46 -0.01 -26.97
C VAL A 16 28.04 0.56 -26.92
N VAL A 17 27.71 1.52 -27.79
CA VAL A 17 26.35 2.08 -27.88
C VAL A 17 25.35 1.00 -28.28
N GLN A 18 25.65 0.18 -29.28
CA GLN A 18 24.77 -0.92 -29.72
C GLN A 18 24.60 -1.99 -28.64
N GLU A 19 25.66 -2.34 -27.91
CA GLU A 19 25.57 -3.27 -26.78
C GLU A 19 24.66 -2.74 -25.67
N VAL A 20 24.82 -1.45 -25.31
CA VAL A 20 24.00 -0.80 -24.28
C VAL A 20 22.54 -0.73 -24.71
N LEU A 21 22.26 -0.36 -25.96
CA LEU A 21 20.90 -0.33 -26.50
C LEU A 21 20.26 -1.73 -26.49
N GLY A 22 20.98 -2.77 -26.92
CA GLY A 22 20.47 -4.14 -26.87
C GLY A 22 20.15 -4.63 -25.45
N LYS A 23 20.91 -4.21 -24.44
CA LYS A 23 20.58 -4.48 -23.02
C LYS A 23 19.32 -3.75 -22.58
N ILE A 24 19.16 -2.48 -22.96
CA ILE A 24 17.96 -1.69 -22.64
C ILE A 24 16.73 -2.30 -23.27
N ASP A 25 16.78 -2.63 -24.56
CA ASP A 25 15.66 -3.27 -25.27
C ASP A 25 15.27 -4.60 -24.63
N GLY A 26 16.26 -5.40 -24.21
CA GLY A 26 16.00 -6.64 -23.46
C GLY A 26 15.32 -6.42 -22.10
N PHE A 27 15.64 -5.33 -21.39
CA PHE A 27 14.96 -4.96 -20.15
C PHE A 27 13.54 -4.45 -20.40
N GLU A 28 13.33 -3.64 -21.43
CA GLU A 28 12.00 -3.16 -21.85
C GLU A 28 11.09 -4.36 -22.23
N ASP A 29 11.59 -5.31 -23.00
CA ASP A 29 10.88 -6.56 -23.32
C ASP A 29 10.52 -7.37 -22.06
N ALA A 30 11.44 -7.45 -21.10
CA ALA A 30 11.20 -8.12 -19.83
C ALA A 30 10.12 -7.40 -19.00
N LEU A 31 10.13 -6.06 -18.99
CA LEU A 31 9.10 -5.26 -18.34
C LEU A 31 7.72 -5.50 -18.98
N VAL A 32 7.62 -5.50 -20.30
CA VAL A 32 6.37 -5.76 -21.03
C VAL A 32 5.84 -7.17 -20.71
N LYS A 33 6.70 -8.18 -20.73
CA LYS A 33 6.31 -9.57 -20.39
C LYS A 33 5.78 -9.68 -18.97
N ARG A 34 6.49 -9.10 -18.00
CA ARG A 34 6.08 -9.12 -16.59
C ARG A 34 4.80 -8.32 -16.35
N HIS A 35 4.63 -7.21 -17.05
CA HIS A 35 3.39 -6.44 -17.00
C HIS A 35 2.20 -7.25 -17.55
N SER A 36 2.40 -7.96 -18.67
CA SER A 36 1.37 -8.84 -19.25
C SER A 36 0.98 -9.97 -18.30
N SER A 37 1.94 -10.67 -17.69
CA SER A 37 1.66 -11.72 -16.71
C SER A 37 0.93 -11.17 -15.48
N TYR A 38 1.41 -10.05 -14.93
CA TYR A 38 0.77 -9.37 -13.80
C TYR A 38 -0.69 -9.00 -14.09
N MET A 39 -0.98 -8.50 -15.30
CA MET A 39 -2.36 -8.16 -15.69
C MET A 39 -3.23 -9.40 -15.87
N SER A 40 -2.67 -10.50 -16.37
CA SER A 40 -3.37 -11.80 -16.43
C SER A 40 -3.72 -12.29 -15.03
N ASP A 41 -2.77 -12.28 -14.10
CA ASP A 41 -2.99 -12.68 -12.71
C ASP A 41 -4.05 -11.81 -12.04
N CYS A 42 -3.97 -10.49 -12.22
CA CYS A 42 -4.99 -9.56 -11.74
C CYS A 42 -6.39 -9.86 -12.29
N ARG A 43 -6.49 -10.29 -13.55
CA ARG A 43 -7.76 -10.69 -14.17
C ARG A 43 -8.30 -11.96 -13.53
N ASN A 44 -7.46 -12.97 -13.34
CA ASN A 44 -7.83 -14.24 -12.71
C ASN A 44 -8.33 -14.02 -11.28
N ILE A 45 -7.59 -13.26 -10.48
CA ILE A 45 -8.00 -12.92 -9.09
C ILE A 45 -9.35 -12.20 -9.06
N ARG A 46 -9.59 -11.26 -10.00
CA ARG A 46 -10.90 -10.58 -10.08
C ARG A 46 -12.02 -11.53 -10.48
N GLU A 47 -11.73 -12.56 -11.26
CA GLU A 47 -12.69 -13.59 -11.59
C GLU A 47 -13.00 -14.49 -10.40
N ASP A 48 -11.98 -14.94 -9.67
CA ASP A 48 -12.15 -15.72 -8.45
C ASP A 48 -12.99 -14.97 -7.41
N ILE A 49 -12.69 -13.69 -7.18
CA ILE A 49 -13.48 -12.83 -6.30
C ILE A 49 -14.95 -12.77 -6.76
N ARG A 50 -15.20 -12.65 -8.06
CA ARG A 50 -16.58 -12.65 -8.60
C ARG A 50 -17.26 -14.00 -8.37
N ASN A 51 -16.54 -15.10 -8.52
CA ASN A 51 -17.06 -16.45 -8.31
C ASN A 51 -17.44 -16.67 -6.84
N VAL A 52 -16.63 -16.19 -5.89
CA VAL A 52 -16.96 -16.22 -4.46
C VAL A 52 -18.24 -15.44 -4.15
N TYR A 53 -18.45 -14.27 -4.77
CA TYR A 53 -19.71 -13.53 -4.60
C TYR A 53 -20.93 -14.27 -5.17
N LYS A 54 -20.75 -15.01 -6.29
CA LYS A 54 -21.82 -15.83 -6.87
C LYS A 54 -22.16 -17.01 -5.96
N GLU A 55 -21.14 -17.68 -5.43
CA GLU A 55 -21.28 -18.77 -4.45
C GLU A 55 -22.01 -18.29 -3.19
N ALA A 56 -21.60 -17.14 -2.63
CA ALA A 56 -22.28 -16.53 -1.49
C ALA A 56 -23.76 -16.26 -1.80
N LYS A 57 -24.07 -15.75 -2.99
CA LYS A 57 -25.45 -15.53 -3.45
C LYS A 57 -26.24 -16.83 -3.54
N ALA A 58 -25.64 -17.90 -4.09
CA ALA A 58 -26.26 -19.21 -4.19
C ALA A 58 -26.57 -19.81 -2.80
N ARG A 59 -25.79 -19.44 -1.78
CA ARG A 59 -26.02 -19.78 -0.36
C ARG A 59 -27.00 -18.86 0.36
N GLY A 60 -27.67 -17.96 -0.36
CA GLY A 60 -28.65 -17.04 0.21
C GLY A 60 -28.06 -15.78 0.86
N ILE A 61 -26.75 -15.54 0.73
CA ILE A 61 -26.13 -14.32 1.27
C ILE A 61 -26.36 -13.16 0.28
N PRO A 62 -26.95 -12.04 0.73
CA PRO A 62 -27.31 -10.97 -0.18
C PRO A 62 -26.05 -10.21 -0.62
N SER A 63 -25.80 -10.21 -1.93
CA SER A 63 -24.51 -9.82 -2.49
C SER A 63 -24.19 -8.33 -2.33
N LYS A 64 -25.21 -7.47 -2.21
CA LYS A 64 -25.02 -6.02 -2.10
C LYS A 64 -24.45 -5.69 -0.72
N GLU A 65 -25.07 -6.21 0.32
CA GLU A 65 -24.71 -6.05 1.73
C GLU A 65 -23.35 -6.69 1.99
N LEU A 66 -23.09 -7.88 1.43
CA LEU A 66 -21.78 -8.52 1.54
C LEU A 66 -20.66 -7.67 0.91
N ARG A 67 -20.89 -7.07 -0.26
CA ARG A 67 -19.92 -6.15 -0.89
C ARG A 67 -19.69 -4.90 -0.04
N THR A 68 -20.76 -4.33 0.52
CA THR A 68 -20.68 -3.19 1.43
C THR A 68 -19.85 -3.55 2.66
N LEU A 69 -20.09 -4.71 3.27
CA LEU A 69 -19.31 -5.19 4.42
C LEU A 69 -17.83 -5.37 4.08
N VAL A 70 -17.51 -5.99 2.94
CA VAL A 70 -16.12 -6.14 2.47
C VAL A 70 -15.46 -4.77 2.29
N LYS A 71 -16.18 -3.77 1.77
CA LYS A 71 -15.67 -2.40 1.62
C LYS A 71 -15.42 -1.74 2.98
N ILE A 72 -16.33 -1.87 3.93
CA ILE A 72 -16.18 -1.35 5.30
C ILE A 72 -14.90 -1.92 5.93
N ARG A 73 -14.72 -3.24 5.91
CA ARG A 73 -13.53 -3.90 6.47
C ARG A 73 -12.22 -3.43 5.83
N LYS A 74 -12.22 -3.26 4.51
CA LYS A 74 -11.05 -2.72 3.79
C LYS A 74 -10.73 -1.30 4.23
N ASN A 75 -11.75 -0.46 4.38
CA ASN A 75 -11.57 0.92 4.83
C ASN A 75 -11.10 0.98 6.28
N GLU A 76 -11.63 0.15 7.18
CA GLU A 76 -11.14 0.06 8.57
C GLU A 76 -9.66 -0.32 8.64
N THR A 77 -9.25 -1.31 7.82
CA THR A 77 -7.84 -1.73 7.74
C THR A 77 -6.96 -0.58 7.24
N LYS A 78 -7.40 0.13 6.19
CA LYS A 78 -6.66 1.29 5.66
C LYS A 78 -6.60 2.43 6.66
N ASN A 79 -7.69 2.73 7.35
CA ASN A 79 -7.71 3.80 8.33
C ASN A 79 -6.79 3.47 9.52
N LYS A 80 -6.71 2.19 9.89
CA LYS A 80 -5.73 1.73 10.88
C LYS A 80 -4.29 1.93 10.39
N GLN A 81 -3.98 1.55 9.15
CA GLN A 81 -2.66 1.79 8.57
C GLN A 81 -2.32 3.29 8.55
N LEU A 82 -3.26 4.14 8.13
CA LEU A 82 -3.07 5.59 8.16
C LEU A 82 -2.82 6.14 9.57
N TYR A 83 -3.39 5.52 10.60
CA TYR A 83 -3.13 5.89 12.00
C TYR A 83 -1.76 5.38 12.47
N ASP A 84 -1.44 4.13 12.15
CA ASP A 84 -0.17 3.48 12.53
C ASP A 84 1.04 4.13 11.82
N ASP A 85 0.84 4.72 10.63
CA ASP A 85 1.87 5.45 9.87
C ASP A 85 2.20 6.82 10.48
N LEU A 86 1.39 7.33 11.42
CA LEU A 86 1.62 8.60 12.11
C LEU A 86 2.56 8.43 13.31
N GLU A 87 3.34 9.47 13.59
CA GLU A 87 4.11 9.56 14.82
C GLU A 87 3.20 9.68 16.06
N ILE A 88 3.72 9.37 17.24
CA ILE A 88 2.93 9.27 18.48
C ILE A 88 2.24 10.61 18.84
N ASP A 89 2.92 11.73 18.63
CA ASP A 89 2.37 13.08 18.86
C ASP A 89 1.27 13.42 17.84
N GLN A 90 1.45 13.03 16.58
CA GLN A 90 0.46 13.19 15.51
C GLN A 90 -0.79 12.33 15.77
N GLN A 91 -0.62 11.12 16.28
CA GLN A 91 -1.73 10.24 16.71
C GLN A 91 -2.57 10.88 17.82
N GLN A 92 -1.93 11.56 18.78
CA GLN A 92 -2.62 12.29 19.85
C GLN A 92 -3.41 13.47 19.30
N VAL A 93 -2.79 14.28 18.42
CA VAL A 93 -3.48 15.41 17.76
C VAL A 93 -4.67 14.91 16.95
N LEU A 94 -4.51 13.82 16.19
CA LEU A 94 -5.59 13.23 15.41
C LEU A 94 -6.73 12.72 16.30
N SER A 95 -6.43 12.16 17.48
CA SER A 95 -7.45 11.77 18.47
C SER A 95 -8.22 12.98 19.04
N MET A 96 -7.54 14.11 19.26
CA MET A 96 -8.19 15.35 19.69
C MET A 96 -9.11 15.90 18.59
N LEU A 97 -8.65 15.89 17.33
CA LEU A 97 -9.46 16.28 16.16
C LEU A 97 -10.69 15.39 16.01
N ALA A 98 -10.54 14.06 16.11
CA ALA A 98 -11.65 13.11 16.05
C ALA A 98 -12.68 13.32 17.18
N THR A 99 -12.22 13.76 18.35
CA THR A 99 -13.10 14.13 19.48
C THR A 99 -13.88 15.41 19.18
N ALA A 100 -13.22 16.43 18.63
CA ALA A 100 -13.85 17.71 18.27
C ALA A 100 -14.86 17.57 17.12
N GLU A 101 -14.58 16.71 16.14
CA GLU A 101 -15.49 16.40 15.02
C GLU A 101 -16.68 15.52 15.46
N GLY A 102 -16.61 14.91 16.65
CA GLY A 102 -17.66 14.03 17.17
C GLY A 102 -17.64 12.61 16.56
N VAL A 103 -16.54 12.21 15.93
CA VAL A 103 -16.37 10.88 15.29
C VAL A 103 -15.68 9.86 16.20
N LYS A 104 -15.31 10.24 17.42
CA LYS A 104 -14.62 9.40 18.42
C LYS A 104 -15.28 8.04 18.71
N ASP A 105 -16.58 7.91 18.48
CA ASP A 105 -17.34 6.70 18.78
C ASP A 105 -17.31 5.65 17.66
N LEU A 106 -16.67 5.93 16.51
CA LEU A 106 -16.51 4.95 15.44
C LEU A 106 -15.50 3.84 15.83
N PRO A 107 -15.60 2.63 15.24
CA PRO A 107 -14.82 1.46 15.65
C PRO A 107 -13.29 1.67 15.71
N LEU A 108 -12.72 2.40 14.75
CA LEU A 108 -11.29 2.72 14.74
C LEU A 108 -10.89 3.60 15.94
N TRP A 109 -11.67 4.65 16.18
CA TRP A 109 -11.36 5.65 17.20
C TRP A 109 -11.60 5.14 18.62
N ARG A 110 -12.57 4.24 18.81
CA ARG A 110 -12.71 3.48 20.08
C ARG A 110 -11.45 2.68 20.39
N ALA A 111 -10.90 1.96 19.39
CA ALA A 111 -9.69 1.16 19.60
C ALA A 111 -8.47 2.03 19.92
N ALA A 112 -8.29 3.14 19.20
CA ALA A 112 -7.22 4.11 19.46
C ALA A 112 -7.35 4.77 20.84
N ALA A 113 -8.56 5.19 21.24
CA ALA A 113 -8.82 5.78 22.56
C ALA A 113 -8.55 4.79 23.70
N MET A 114 -8.89 3.51 23.54
CA MET A 114 -8.57 2.47 24.51
C MET A 114 -7.06 2.22 24.63
N GLN A 115 -6.32 2.27 23.52
CA GLN A 115 -4.86 2.17 23.53
C GLN A 115 -4.20 3.37 24.21
N ALA A 116 -4.62 4.59 23.89
CA ALA A 116 -4.11 5.81 24.54
C ALA A 116 -4.39 5.83 26.05
N ALA A 117 -5.59 5.40 26.47
CA ALA A 117 -5.93 5.27 27.89
C ALA A 117 -5.06 4.22 28.60
N SER A 118 -4.78 3.08 27.95
CA SER A 118 -3.89 2.05 28.51
C SER A 118 -2.44 2.51 28.64
N ALA A 119 -1.94 3.30 27.68
CA ALA A 119 -0.59 3.86 27.70
C ALA A 119 -0.44 4.91 28.82
N ALA A 120 -1.46 5.74 29.04
CA ALA A 120 -1.47 6.72 30.12
C ALA A 120 -1.48 6.08 31.52
N MET A 121 -2.16 4.93 31.70
CA MET A 121 -2.20 4.20 32.97
C MET A 121 -0.92 3.40 33.27
N GLY A 122 -0.12 3.04 32.26
CA GLY A 122 1.17 2.38 32.46
C GLY A 122 2.29 3.33 32.91
N SER A 123 2.16 4.63 32.62
CA SER A 123 3.17 5.64 32.97
C SER A 123 3.13 6.07 34.44
N THR A 124 2.02 5.82 35.15
CA THR A 124 1.84 6.21 36.56
C THR A 124 2.27 5.14 37.57
N ALA A 125 2.85 4.02 37.13
CA ALA A 125 3.17 2.86 38.00
C ALA A 125 4.65 2.74 38.42
N HIS A 126 5.49 3.74 38.16
CA HIS A 126 6.87 3.80 38.68
C HIS A 126 7.09 5.08 39.49
N HIS A 127 6.79 5.02 40.79
CA HIS A 127 7.33 5.91 41.82
C HIS A 127 7.51 5.15 43.14
#